data_AF-A0A7V4N4G2-F1
#
_entry.id   AF-A0A7V4N4G2-F1
#
_cell.length_a   1.000
_cell.length_b   1.000
_cell.length_c   1.000
_cell.angle_alpha   90.00
_cell.angle_beta   90.00
_cell.angle_gamma   90.00
#
_symmetry.space_group_name_H-M   'P 1'
#
loop_
_entity.id
_entity.type
_entity.pdbx_description
1 polymer ?
#
loop_
_entity_poly.entity_id
_entity_poly.type
_entity_poly.pdbx_seq_one_letter_code
_entity_poly.pdbx_strand_id
1 'polypeptide(L)'
;MTALFEVKPVDAEYYRRHLAGFLPRRIIDLHTHVWLKEFRSTTGTESRGPAWPRRVAAESPIQELLETYRLLLPNQEVTPLVFGWPERDANLEQTNAYTSRVAREHNLPALLVTTP
;
A
#
# COMPACT_ATOMS: atom_id res chain seq x y z
N MET A 1 -11.29 2.02 -17.09
CA MET A 1 -10.09 1.64 -16.30
C MET A 1 -10.15 0.15 -16.06
N THR A 2 -9.10 -0.58 -16.40
CA THR A 2 -9.00 -2.04 -16.15
C THR A 2 -8.69 -2.24 -14.66
N ALA A 3 -9.35 -3.20 -14.01
CA ALA A 3 -9.07 -3.52 -12.60
C ALA A 3 -7.59 -3.97 -12.43
N LEU A 4 -6.98 -3.67 -11.27
CA LEU A 4 -5.58 -4.01 -10.97
C LEU A 4 -5.26 -5.49 -11.17
N PHE A 5 -6.22 -6.34 -10.83
CA PHE A 5 -6.18 -7.78 -11.00
C PHE A 5 -7.60 -8.31 -11.18
N GLU A 6 -7.72 -9.53 -11.71
CA GLU A 6 -8.98 -10.22 -11.83
C GLU A 6 -9.50 -10.61 -10.44
N VAL A 7 -10.71 -10.14 -10.08
CA VAL A 7 -11.46 -10.67 -8.94
C VAL A 7 -12.28 -11.85 -9.42
N LYS A 8 -11.92 -13.06 -8.99
CA LYS A 8 -12.61 -14.26 -9.46
C LYS A 8 -13.97 -14.40 -8.78
N PRO A 9 -14.94 -15.09 -9.41
CA PRO A 9 -16.23 -15.35 -8.79
C PRO A 9 -16.13 -16.01 -7.41
N VAL A 10 -15.16 -16.90 -7.22
CA VAL A 10 -14.90 -17.58 -5.93
C VAL A 10 -14.45 -16.61 -4.84
N ASP A 11 -13.65 -15.60 -5.17
CA ASP A 11 -13.16 -14.60 -4.21
C ASP A 11 -14.33 -13.72 -3.72
N ALA A 12 -15.15 -13.24 -4.67
CA ALA A 12 -16.33 -12.44 -4.38
C ALA A 12 -17.37 -13.22 -3.57
N GLU A 13 -17.59 -14.51 -3.89
CA GLU A 13 -18.50 -15.37 -3.16
C GLU A 13 -18.02 -15.64 -1.73
N TYR A 14 -16.73 -15.94 -1.56
CA TYR A 14 -16.15 -16.18 -0.23
C TYR A 14 -16.23 -14.92 0.64
N TYR A 15 -15.85 -13.77 0.10
CA TYR A 15 -15.96 -12.49 0.80
C TYR A 15 -17.39 -12.24 1.27
N ARG A 16 -18.39 -12.36 0.38
CA ARG A 16 -19.81 -12.13 0.75
C ARG A 16 -20.30 -13.09 1.84
N ARG A 17 -19.94 -14.37 1.75
CA ARG A 17 -20.43 -15.41 2.67
C ARG A 17 -19.77 -15.37 4.04
N HIS A 18 -18.48 -15.05 4.10
CA HIS A 18 -17.68 -15.25 5.30
C HIS A 18 -17.14 -13.96 5.91
N LEU A 19 -16.81 -12.96 5.09
CA LEU A 19 -16.09 -11.77 5.55
C LEU A 19 -16.97 -10.53 5.68
N ALA A 20 -17.90 -10.32 4.74
CA ALA A 20 -18.66 -9.07 4.63
C ALA A 20 -19.45 -8.71 5.91
N GLY A 21 -20.04 -9.70 6.58
CA GLY A 21 -20.77 -9.50 7.85
C GLY A 21 -19.93 -9.72 9.11
N PHE A 22 -18.76 -10.36 8.98
CA PHE A 22 -17.86 -10.64 10.09
C PHE A 22 -16.91 -9.47 10.37
N LEU A 23 -16.38 -8.85 9.32
CA LEU A 23 -15.44 -7.74 9.42
C LEU A 23 -16.15 -6.45 9.85
N PRO A 24 -15.48 -5.61 10.66
CA PRO A 24 -16.02 -4.31 11.02
C PRO A 24 -16.15 -3.43 9.77
N ARG A 25 -17.17 -2.55 9.76
CA ARG A 25 -17.40 -1.65 8.61
C ARG A 25 -16.26 -0.67 8.36
N ARG A 26 -15.53 -0.30 9.41
CA ARG A 26 -14.36 0.58 9.34
C ARG A 26 -13.13 -0.17 9.81
N ILE A 27 -12.08 -0.16 9.01
CA ILE A 27 -10.80 -0.82 9.29
C ILE A 27 -9.71 0.23 9.20
N ILE A 28 -8.76 0.18 10.13
CA ILE A 28 -7.51 0.92 10.01
C ILE A 28 -6.44 -0.11 9.66
N ASP A 29 -5.82 0.04 8.49
CA ASP A 29 -4.56 -0.64 8.21
C ASP A 29 -3.44 0.19 8.81
N LEU A 30 -2.89 -0.27 9.94
CA LEU A 30 -1.92 0.49 10.71
C LEU A 30 -0.54 0.55 10.04
N HIS A 31 -0.28 -0.20 8.97
CA HIS A 31 1.07 -0.27 8.42
C HIS A 31 1.10 -0.58 6.92
N THR A 32 1.15 0.50 6.12
CA THR A 32 1.25 0.40 4.66
C THR A 32 2.42 1.22 4.12
N HIS A 33 3.02 0.74 3.03
CA HIS A 33 4.06 1.48 2.33
C HIS A 33 3.59 1.87 0.94
N VAL A 34 3.85 3.12 0.56
CA VAL A 34 3.71 3.59 -0.82
C VAL A 34 5.06 3.98 -1.36
N TRP A 35 5.33 3.58 -2.60
CA TRP A 35 6.62 3.83 -3.25
C TRP A 35 6.53 3.78 -4.76
N LEU A 36 7.37 4.58 -5.42
CA LEU A 36 7.55 4.54 -6.86
C LEU A 36 8.93 3.97 -7.17
N LYS A 37 9.03 3.20 -8.25
CA LYS A 37 10.31 2.59 -8.65
C LYS A 37 11.40 3.62 -8.93
N GLU A 38 11.01 4.81 -9.38
CA GLU A 38 11.91 5.93 -9.71
C GLU A 38 12.61 6.55 -8.50
N PHE A 39 12.09 6.35 -7.28
CA PHE A 39 12.72 6.85 -6.05
C PHE A 39 13.80 5.90 -5.51
N ARG A 40 14.06 4.79 -6.20
CA ARG A 40 15.06 3.81 -5.76
C ARG A 40 16.42 4.12 -6.36
N SER A 41 17.44 4.13 -5.51
CA SER A 41 18.83 4.17 -5.92
C SER A 41 19.21 2.88 -6.65
N THR A 42 20.02 3.02 -7.70
CA THR A 42 20.61 1.91 -8.43
C THR A 42 21.81 1.29 -7.71
N THR A 43 22.31 1.93 -6.65
CA THR A 43 23.43 1.43 -5.87
C THR A 43 22.94 0.32 -4.94
N GLY A 44 23.31 -0.92 -5.26
CA GLY A 44 22.91 -2.11 -4.51
C GLY A 44 23.30 -2.01 -3.03
N THR A 45 22.32 -1.77 -2.17
CA THR A 45 22.47 -1.94 -0.73
C THR A 45 21.92 -3.30 -0.35
N GLU A 46 22.67 -4.06 0.45
CA GLU A 46 22.17 -5.31 1.03
C GLU A 46 20.96 -4.99 1.90
N SER A 47 19.79 -5.44 1.45
CA SER A 47 18.58 -5.43 2.27
C SER A 47 18.70 -6.54 3.30
N ARG A 48 18.49 -6.20 4.57
CA ARG A 48 18.38 -7.16 5.68
C ARG A 48 16.93 -7.59 5.91
N GLY A 49 16.00 -7.03 5.16
CA GLY A 49 14.57 -7.29 5.25
C GLY A 49 14.14 -8.51 4.41
N PRO A 50 12.89 -8.97 4.59
CA PRO A 50 12.35 -10.04 3.78
C PRO A 50 12.23 -9.58 2.31
N ALA A 51 12.70 -10.42 1.37
CA ALA A 51 12.72 -10.07 -0.06
C ALA A 51 11.34 -10.19 -0.75
N TRP A 52 10.32 -10.74 -0.08
CA TRP A 52 9.02 -11.03 -0.70
C TRP A 52 8.28 -9.78 -1.23
N PRO A 53 8.29 -8.59 -0.58
CA PRO A 53 7.53 -7.45 -1.10
C PRO A 53 8.03 -7.04 -2.49
N ARG A 54 9.36 -7.11 -2.70
CA ARG A 54 10.01 -6.84 -3.99
C ARG A 54 9.69 -7.87 -5.08
N ARG A 55 9.24 -9.08 -4.70
CA ARG A 55 8.81 -10.12 -5.65
C ARG A 55 7.35 -9.98 -6.06
N VAL A 56 6.56 -9.25 -5.27
CA VAL A 56 5.13 -9.07 -5.52
C VAL A 56 4.89 -7.82 -6.37
N ALA A 57 5.58 -6.71 -6.08
CA ALA A 57 5.40 -5.46 -6.81
C ALA A 57 6.72 -4.69 -6.95
N ALA A 58 6.94 -4.11 -8.14
CA ALA A 58 8.08 -3.23 -8.40
C ALA A 58 7.87 -1.83 -7.78
N GLU A 59 6.62 -1.37 -7.75
CA GLU A 59 6.13 -0.13 -7.17
C GLU A 59 4.78 -0.37 -6.48
N SER A 60 4.40 0.52 -5.57
CA SER A 60 3.08 0.51 -4.92
C SER A 60 2.59 1.96 -4.79
N PRO A 61 2.06 2.53 -5.88
CA PRO A 61 1.45 3.85 -5.88
C PRO A 61 0.20 3.90 -4.99
N ILE A 62 -0.12 5.08 -4.44
CA ILE A 62 -1.29 5.24 -3.56
C ILE A 62 -2.61 4.79 -4.23
N GLN A 63 -2.76 5.03 -5.53
CA GLN A 63 -3.98 4.70 -6.27
C GLN A 63 -4.19 3.19 -6.32
N GLU A 64 -3.12 2.41 -6.45
CA GLU A 64 -3.19 0.96 -6.48
C GLU A 64 -3.51 0.40 -5.09
N LEU A 65 -2.94 0.98 -4.04
CA LEU A 65 -3.27 0.60 -2.66
C LEU A 65 -4.76 0.82 -2.36
N LEU A 66 -5.30 2.00 -2.71
CA LEU A 66 -6.71 2.32 -2.48
C LEU A 66 -7.66 1.45 -3.31
N GLU A 67 -7.32 1.22 -4.57
CA GLU A 67 -8.11 0.35 -5.45
C GLU A 67 -8.06 -1.11 -4.97
N THR A 68 -6.94 -1.56 -4.40
CA THR A 68 -6.84 -2.90 -3.80
C THR A 68 -7.84 -3.07 -2.65
N TYR A 69 -8.00 -2.08 -1.76
CA TYR A 69 -9.03 -2.14 -0.72
C TYR A 69 -10.44 -2.20 -1.31
N ARG A 70 -10.71 -1.41 -2.35
CA ARG A 70 -12.02 -1.41 -3.02
C ARG A 70 -12.35 -2.76 -3.66
N LEU A 71 -11.35 -3.44 -4.23
CA LEU A 71 -11.50 -4.75 -4.86
C LEU A 71 -11.65 -5.88 -3.83
N LEU A 72 -10.85 -5.88 -2.77
CA LEU A 72 -10.81 -6.96 -1.79
C LEU A 72 -11.88 -6.85 -0.71
N LEU A 73 -12.21 -5.63 -0.28
CA LEU A 73 -13.08 -5.35 0.85
C LEU A 73 -14.19 -4.35 0.48
N PRO A 74 -15.03 -4.66 -0.53
CA PRO A 74 -15.93 -3.68 -1.16
C PRO A 74 -17.00 -3.07 -0.23
N ASN A 75 -17.32 -3.72 0.90
CA ASN A 75 -18.28 -3.19 1.87
C ASN A 75 -17.62 -2.54 3.10
N GLN A 76 -16.28 -2.51 3.17
CA GLN A 76 -15.54 -1.87 4.24
C GLN A 76 -14.95 -0.55 3.78
N GLU A 77 -14.90 0.40 4.71
CA GLU A 77 -14.12 1.61 4.61
C GLU A 77 -12.76 1.34 5.28
N VAL A 78 -11.70 1.31 4.48
CA VAL A 78 -10.35 1.06 4.98
C VAL A 78 -9.55 2.36 4.94
N THR A 79 -9.01 2.76 6.10
CA THR A 79 -8.11 3.91 6.23
C THR A 79 -6.69 3.41 6.45
N PRO A 80 -5.79 3.48 5.45
CA PRO A 80 -4.39 3.15 5.64
C PRO A 80 -3.63 4.25 6.39
N LEU A 81 -2.78 3.86 7.33
CA LEU A 81 -1.66 4.66 7.79
C LEU A 81 -0.49 4.47 6.81
N VAL A 82 -0.13 5.54 6.12
CA VAL A 82 0.78 5.48 4.98
C VAL A 82 2.19 5.92 5.36
N PHE A 83 3.18 5.10 5.00
CA PHE A 83 4.60 5.36 5.16
C PHE A 83 5.30 5.35 3.79
N GLY A 84 6.46 6.00 3.73
CA GLY A 84 7.40 5.81 2.64
C GLY A 84 8.03 4.41 2.62
N TRP A 85 8.68 4.03 1.52
CA TRP A 85 9.51 2.82 1.44
C TRP A 85 10.67 2.88 2.45
N PRO A 86 10.81 1.89 3.35
CA PRO A 86 11.80 1.95 4.45
C PRO A 86 13.14 1.33 4.09
N GLU A 87 13.34 0.88 2.85
CA GLU A 87 14.60 0.26 2.45
C GLU A 87 15.73 1.27 2.25
N ARG A 88 16.95 0.78 2.41
CA ARG A 88 18.18 1.57 2.27
C ARG A 88 18.44 2.06 0.85
N ASP A 89 17.79 1.46 -0.15
CA ASP A 89 17.84 1.91 -1.52
C ASP A 89 16.80 3.01 -1.83
N ALA A 90 15.95 3.41 -0.87
CA ALA A 90 15.01 4.51 -1.08
C ALA A 90 15.71 5.88 -0.97
N ASN A 91 15.44 6.78 -1.91
CA ASN A 91 15.64 8.20 -1.69
C ASN A 91 14.57 8.69 -0.70
N LEU A 92 14.98 8.88 0.56
CA LEU A 92 14.06 9.26 1.64
C LEU A 92 13.37 10.61 1.39
N GLU A 93 14.07 11.59 0.82
CA GLU A 93 13.48 12.90 0.54
C GLU A 93 12.36 12.80 -0.48
N GLN A 94 12.62 12.16 -1.63
CA GLN A 94 11.62 11.95 -2.68
C GLN A 94 10.45 11.11 -2.18
N THR A 95 10.74 10.04 -1.43
CA THR A 95 9.73 9.11 -0.92
C THR A 95 8.83 9.79 0.12
N ASN A 96 9.41 10.55 1.05
CA ASN A 96 8.66 11.29 2.06
C ASN A 96 7.86 12.44 1.44
N ALA A 97 8.41 13.15 0.44
CA ALA A 97 7.69 14.18 -0.29
C ALA A 97 6.49 13.61 -1.04
N TYR A 98 6.66 12.46 -1.71
CA TYR A 98 5.57 11.72 -2.35
C TYR A 98 4.49 11.32 -1.33
N THR A 99 4.90 10.69 -0.23
CA THR A 99 4.00 10.24 0.85
C THR A 99 3.20 11.40 1.43
N SER A 100 3.85 12.53 1.75
CA SER A 100 3.18 13.72 2.27
C SER A 100 2.17 14.30 1.28
N ARG A 101 2.52 14.33 -0.02
CA ARG A 101 1.64 14.84 -1.06
C ARG A 101 0.39 13.97 -1.20
N VAL A 102 0.56 12.66 -1.38
CA VAL A 102 -0.59 11.75 -1.58
C VAL A 102 -1.46 11.63 -0.33
N ALA A 103 -0.87 11.68 0.86
CA ALA A 103 -1.62 11.70 2.11
C ALA A 103 -2.55 12.92 2.18
N ARG A 104 -2.08 14.09 1.75
CA ARG A 104 -2.91 15.31 1.67
C ARG A 104 -3.99 15.19 0.60
N GLU A 105 -3.63 14.73 -0.60
CA GLU A 105 -4.56 14.58 -1.74
C GLU A 105 -5.74 13.65 -1.41
N HIS A 106 -5.47 12.58 -0.66
CA HIS A 106 -6.46 11.56 -0.32
C HIS A 106 -7.02 11.66 1.11
N ASN A 107 -6.63 12.69 1.87
CA ASN A 107 -7.01 12.89 3.27
C ASN A 107 -6.71 11.66 4.16
N LEU A 108 -5.48 11.15 4.06
CA LEU A 108 -5.01 9.96 4.76
C LEU A 108 -4.03 10.32 5.89
N PRO A 109 -4.01 9.55 7.00
CA PRO A 109 -2.95 9.65 7.98
C PRO A 109 -1.64 9.12 7.40
N ALA A 110 -0.53 9.81 7.69
CA ALA A 110 0.78 9.40 7.25
C ALA A 110 1.87 9.73 8.28
N LEU A 111 2.94 8.94 8.26
CA LEU A 111 4.12 9.17 9.08
C LEU A 111 5.39 9.16 8.22
N LEU A 112 6.37 9.93 8.67
CA LEU A 112 7.66 10.10 8.00
C LEU A 112 8.55 8.88 8.25
N VAL A 113 9.27 8.42 7.22
CA VAL A 113 10.39 7.48 7.40
C VAL A 113 11.66 8.30 7.59
N THR A 114 12.39 8.00 8.67
CA THR A 114 13.64 8.68 9.03
C THR A 114 14.77 7.68 9.22
N THR A 115 16.01 8.16 9.17
CA THR A 115 17.16 7.40 9.67
C THR A 115 17.32 7.65 11.17
N PRO A 116 17.77 6.64 11.95
CA PRO A 116 18.14 6.82 13.35
C PRO A 116 19.21 7.91 13.57
#